data_AF-A0A937ITB1-F1
#
_entry.id   AF-A0A937ITB1-F1
#
_cell.length_a   1.000
_cell.length_b   1.000
_cell.length_c   1.000
_cell.angle_alpha   90.00
_cell.angle_beta   90.00
_cell.angle_gamma   90.00
#
_symmetry.space_group_name_H-M   'P 1'
#
loop_
_entity.id
_entity.type
_entity.pdbx_description
1 polymer ?
#
loop_
_entity_poly.entity_id
_entity_poly.type
_entity_poly.pdbx_seq_one_letter_code
_entity_poly.pdbx_strand_id
1 'polypeptide(L)'
;MEVLLSPEGLLSLLTLTFLEIVLGIDNIIFISLISNDLEAAQQPLARRLGLGLALGFRVLMLLGITWLIGLTEPIFHLGEHPVSGRDAILFLGGVFLLAKSSSEIVKKTEGKGHGDRSKKHKSLLGVIIQIGLLDIVFSFDSVLTAIGMTHELVIMIVAVIISMVIMLVFARQIAEFIERHMSLQILALAFLIMIGTVLIAESAHIEIPKPYIYCSVGFALMVQLLSIRASERNK
;
A
#
# COMPACT_ATOMS: atom_id res chain seq x y z
N MET A 1 3.82 -17.07 24.58
CA MET A 1 2.39 -17.47 24.54
C MET A 1 1.57 -16.73 25.59
N GLU A 2 2.08 -16.55 26.81
CA GLU A 2 1.39 -15.78 27.87
C GLU A 2 1.11 -14.32 27.48
N VAL A 3 2.04 -13.68 26.75
CA VAL A 3 1.89 -12.29 26.27
C VAL A 3 0.78 -12.13 25.22
N LEU A 4 0.48 -13.16 24.42
CA LEU A 4 -0.58 -13.08 23.39
C LEU A 4 -1.99 -13.24 23.99
N LEU A 5 -2.09 -13.96 25.12
CA LEU A 5 -3.36 -14.27 25.78
C LEU A 5 -3.66 -13.33 26.95
N SER A 6 -2.77 -12.37 27.24
CA SER A 6 -3.06 -11.31 28.20
C SER A 6 -4.09 -10.33 27.60
N PRO A 7 -4.93 -9.68 28.44
CA PRO A 7 -5.88 -8.67 27.97
C PRO A 7 -5.22 -7.53 27.17
N GLU A 8 -4.03 -7.12 27.60
CA GLU A 8 -3.22 -6.09 26.95
C GLU A 8 -2.69 -6.56 25.60
N GLY A 9 -2.14 -7.77 25.52
CA GLY A 9 -1.63 -8.35 24.28
C GLY A 9 -2.73 -8.58 23.24
N LEU A 10 -3.92 -9.00 23.68
CA LEU A 10 -5.10 -9.12 22.81
C LEU A 10 -5.55 -7.76 22.27
N LEU A 11 -5.54 -6.71 23.10
CA LEU A 11 -5.89 -5.36 22.67
C LEU A 11 -4.88 -4.82 21.65
N SER A 12 -3.58 -4.98 21.91
CA SER A 12 -2.51 -4.62 20.98
C SER A 12 -2.62 -5.40 19.68
N LEU A 13 -2.84 -6.72 19.75
CA LEU A 13 -3.02 -7.57 18.58
C LEU A 13 -4.20 -7.11 17.73
N LEU A 14 -5.35 -6.83 18.35
CA LEU A 14 -6.55 -6.37 17.65
C LEU A 14 -6.31 -5.00 17.00
N THR A 15 -5.70 -4.07 17.74
CA THR A 15 -5.41 -2.72 17.23
C THR A 15 -4.43 -2.76 16.07
N LEU A 16 -3.34 -3.52 16.19
CA LEU A 16 -2.35 -3.70 15.12
C LEU A 16 -2.98 -4.40 13.93
N THR A 17 -3.74 -5.48 14.13
CA THR A 17 -4.43 -6.17 13.03
C THR A 17 -5.36 -5.21 12.30
N PHE A 18 -6.11 -4.38 13.02
CA PHE A 18 -6.99 -3.38 12.42
C PHE A 18 -6.20 -2.34 11.60
N LEU A 19 -5.14 -1.77 12.16
CA LEU A 19 -4.31 -0.79 11.45
C LEU A 19 -3.65 -1.41 10.23
N GLU A 20 -3.13 -2.64 10.34
CA GLU A 20 -2.52 -3.38 9.25
C GLU A 20 -3.50 -3.72 8.13
N ILE A 21 -4.78 -3.91 8.44
CA ILE A 21 -5.82 -4.08 7.42
C ILE A 21 -6.08 -2.75 6.72
N VAL A 22 -6.27 -1.66 7.49
CA VAL A 22 -6.53 -0.32 6.93
C VAL A 22 -5.36 0.14 6.05
N LEU A 23 -4.13 -0.05 6.53
CA LEU A 23 -2.85 0.17 5.85
C LEU A 23 -2.47 -0.92 4.84
N GLY A 24 -3.29 -1.95 4.65
CA GLY A 24 -3.05 -3.02 3.68
C GLY A 24 -3.97 -2.93 2.46
N ILE A 25 -5.07 -2.17 2.58
CA ILE A 25 -6.01 -1.93 1.48
C ILE A 25 -5.32 -1.19 0.32
N ASP A 26 -4.46 -0.23 0.61
CA ASP A 26 -3.61 0.46 -0.38
C ASP A 26 -2.73 -0.53 -1.17
N ASN A 27 -2.11 -1.51 -0.51
CA ASN A 27 -1.30 -2.55 -1.12
C ASN A 27 -2.12 -3.45 -2.05
N ILE A 28 -3.33 -3.86 -1.64
CA ILE A 28 -4.23 -4.64 -2.52
C ILE A 28 -4.65 -3.81 -3.74
N ILE A 29 -5.06 -2.57 -3.51
CA ILE A 29 -5.45 -1.63 -4.57
C ILE A 29 -4.30 -1.49 -5.57
N PHE A 30 -3.09 -1.30 -5.07
CA PHE A 30 -1.89 -1.12 -5.86
C PHE A 30 -1.55 -2.37 -6.69
N ILE A 31 -1.51 -3.54 -6.05
CA ILE A 31 -1.32 -4.84 -6.70
C ILE A 31 -2.37 -5.04 -7.81
N SER A 32 -3.62 -4.70 -7.53
CA SER A 32 -4.72 -4.82 -8.49
C SER A 32 -4.53 -3.87 -9.69
N LEU A 33 -4.14 -2.62 -9.45
CA LEU A 33 -3.90 -1.64 -10.50
C LEU A 33 -2.74 -2.02 -11.43
N ILE A 34 -1.59 -2.47 -10.91
CA ILE A 34 -0.49 -2.91 -11.78
C ILE A 34 -0.84 -4.20 -12.50
N SER A 35 -1.50 -5.15 -11.81
CA SER A 35 -1.83 -6.45 -12.41
C SER A 35 -2.74 -6.29 -13.63
N ASN A 36 -3.51 -5.20 -13.71
CA ASN A 36 -4.36 -4.90 -14.86
C ASN A 36 -3.57 -4.53 -16.15
N ASP A 37 -2.26 -4.29 -16.06
CA ASP A 37 -1.36 -4.14 -17.22
C ASP A 37 -0.97 -5.50 -17.86
N LEU A 38 -1.31 -6.63 -17.21
CA LEU A 38 -1.09 -7.99 -17.70
C LEU A 38 -2.29 -8.52 -18.48
N GLU A 39 -2.04 -9.56 -19.27
CA GLU A 39 -3.12 -10.34 -19.90
C GLU A 39 -4.09 -10.89 -18.84
N ALA A 40 -5.39 -10.87 -19.13
CA ALA A 40 -6.45 -11.25 -18.20
C ALA A 40 -6.22 -12.61 -17.52
N ALA A 41 -5.63 -13.58 -18.24
CA ALA A 41 -5.30 -14.90 -17.69
C ALA A 41 -4.20 -14.89 -16.61
N GLN A 42 -3.31 -13.90 -16.64
CA GLN A 42 -2.15 -13.79 -15.75
C GLN A 42 -2.43 -12.94 -14.50
N GLN A 43 -3.44 -12.05 -14.55
CA GLN A 43 -3.73 -11.12 -13.45
C GLN A 43 -4.04 -11.83 -12.11
N PRO A 44 -4.84 -12.91 -12.06
CA PRO A 44 -5.10 -13.60 -10.79
C PRO A 44 -3.83 -14.22 -10.19
N LEU A 45 -2.93 -14.72 -11.04
CA LEU A 45 -1.65 -15.28 -10.61
C LEU A 45 -0.73 -14.18 -10.08
N ALA A 46 -0.62 -13.05 -10.78
CA ALA A 46 0.17 -11.90 -10.34
C ALA A 46 -0.33 -11.33 -9.01
N ARG A 47 -1.65 -11.24 -8.80
CA ARG A 47 -2.24 -10.81 -7.53
C ARG A 47 -1.87 -11.73 -6.37
N ARG A 48 -1.98 -13.06 -6.56
CA ARG A 48 -1.63 -14.06 -5.54
C ARG A 48 -0.13 -14.07 -5.22
N LEU A 49 0.71 -14.09 -6.25
CA LEU A 49 2.16 -14.08 -6.08
C LEU A 49 2.64 -12.76 -5.47
N GLY A 50 2.06 -11.63 -5.88
CA GLY A 50 2.33 -10.31 -5.32
C GLY A 50 1.99 -10.23 -3.83
N LEU A 51 0.81 -10.70 -3.42
CA LEU A 51 0.40 -10.74 -2.01
C LEU A 51 1.28 -11.70 -1.18
N GLY A 52 1.62 -12.87 -1.73
CA GLY A 52 2.53 -13.80 -1.06
C GLY A 52 3.94 -13.23 -0.90
N LEU A 53 4.45 -12.55 -1.93
CA LEU A 53 5.73 -11.86 -1.89
C LEU A 53 5.73 -10.73 -0.85
N ALA A 54 4.66 -9.92 -0.82
CA ALA A 54 4.46 -8.84 0.13
C ALA A 54 4.49 -9.34 1.58
N LEU A 55 3.78 -10.43 1.87
CA LEU A 55 3.85 -11.08 3.18
C LEU A 55 5.28 -11.49 3.52
N GLY A 56 5.97 -12.12 2.57
CA GLY A 56 7.36 -12.54 2.74
C GLY A 56 8.27 -11.37 3.11
N PHE A 57 8.17 -10.26 2.37
CA PHE A 57 8.95 -9.05 2.66
C PHE A 57 8.60 -8.44 4.01
N ARG A 58 7.33 -8.35 4.38
CA ARG A 58 6.93 -7.85 5.70
C ARG A 58 7.47 -8.69 6.85
N VAL A 59 7.33 -10.01 6.78
CA VAL A 59 7.87 -10.91 7.80
C VAL A 59 9.40 -10.78 7.86
N LEU A 60 10.07 -10.72 6.69
CA LEU A 60 11.52 -10.54 6.64
C LEU A 60 11.97 -9.21 7.25
N MET A 61 11.26 -8.11 6.99
CA MET A 61 11.54 -6.81 7.60
C MET A 61 11.32 -6.82 9.12
N LEU A 62 10.28 -7.49 9.61
CA LEU A 62 10.05 -7.65 11.05
C LEU A 62 11.11 -8.52 11.73
N LEU A 63 11.63 -9.54 11.04
CA LEU A 63 12.76 -10.31 11.56
C LEU A 63 14.07 -9.51 11.52
N GLY A 64 14.23 -8.66 10.51
CA GLY A 64 15.36 -7.75 10.33
C GLY A 64 15.18 -6.38 10.99
N ILE A 65 14.32 -6.27 12.00
CA ILE A 65 13.88 -4.97 12.54
C ILE A 65 15.03 -4.11 13.09
N THR A 66 16.04 -4.73 13.69
CA THR A 66 17.24 -4.03 14.18
C THR A 66 18.01 -3.35 13.04
N TRP A 67 18.10 -4.01 11.88
CA TRP A 67 18.71 -3.41 10.68
C TRP A 67 17.85 -2.25 10.17
N LEU A 68 16.52 -2.42 10.18
CA LEU A 68 15.58 -1.41 9.74
C LEU A 68 15.63 -0.14 10.62
N ILE A 69 15.76 -0.30 11.94
CA ILE A 69 16.00 0.81 12.87
C ILE A 69 17.32 1.51 12.55
N GLY A 70 18.39 0.77 12.26
CA GLY A 70 19.66 1.36 11.82
C GLY A 70 19.54 2.22 10.55
N LEU A 71 18.60 1.92 9.65
CA LEU A 71 18.33 2.77 8.48
C LEU A 71 17.69 4.12 8.83
N THR A 72 17.15 4.27 10.03
CA THR A 72 16.62 5.55 10.53
C THR A 72 17.70 6.45 11.12
N GLU A 73 18.90 5.90 11.37
CA GLU A 73 20.03 6.69 11.85
C GLU A 73 20.55 7.63 10.74
N PRO A 74 20.99 8.86 11.09
CA PRO A 74 21.54 9.80 10.11
C PRO A 74 22.82 9.23 9.47
N ILE A 75 22.83 9.11 8.14
CA ILE A 75 24.00 8.70 7.36
C ILE A 75 24.87 9.92 7.03
N PHE A 76 24.24 11.07 6.75
CA PHE A 76 24.90 12.35 6.52
C PHE A 76 23.98 13.53 6.88
N HIS A 77 24.54 14.73 6.98
CA HIS A 77 23.78 15.95 7.25
C HIS A 77 23.80 16.88 6.03
N LEU A 78 22.63 17.39 5.65
CA LEU A 78 22.47 18.44 4.65
C LEU A 78 22.17 19.76 5.39
N GLY A 79 23.22 20.44 5.86
CA GLY A 79 23.07 21.55 6.81
C GLY A 79 22.54 21.03 8.16
N GLU A 80 21.43 21.59 8.63
CA GLU A 80 20.76 21.15 9.87
C GLU A 80 19.87 19.92 9.69
N HIS A 81 19.67 19.44 8.45
CA HIS A 81 18.80 18.29 8.18
C HIS A 81 19.59 16.97 8.21
N PRO A 82 19.34 16.07 9.19
CA PRO A 82 19.88 14.72 9.14
C PRO A 82 19.19 13.92 8.03
N VAL A 83 19.97 13.21 7.22
CA VAL A 83 19.46 12.35 6.16
C VAL A 83 19.78 10.90 6.48
N SER A 84 18.75 10.08 6.56
CA SER A 84 18.82 8.65 6.87
C SER A 84 18.56 7.79 5.63
N GLY A 85 18.83 6.48 5.74
CA GLY A 85 18.50 5.51 4.69
C GLY A 85 16.98 5.40 4.48
N ARG A 86 16.20 5.55 5.56
CA ARG A 86 14.74 5.68 5.53
C ARG A 86 14.32 6.83 4.63
N ASP A 87 14.89 8.02 4.81
CA ASP A 87 14.50 9.21 4.07
C ASP A 87 14.68 9.01 2.56
N ALA A 88 15.79 8.37 2.16
CA ALA A 88 16.02 8.02 0.76
C ALA A 88 14.96 7.04 0.21
N ILE A 89 14.60 6.00 0.96
CA ILE A 89 13.57 5.04 0.56
C ILE A 89 12.21 5.72 0.41
N LEU A 90 11.80 6.53 1.40
CA LEU A 90 10.51 7.24 1.37
C LEU A 90 10.47 8.27 0.24
N PHE A 91 11.54 9.05 0.04
CA PHE A 91 11.61 10.04 -1.02
C PHE A 91 11.50 9.40 -2.41
N LEU A 92 12.33 8.37 -2.69
CA LEU A 92 12.33 7.67 -3.97
C LEU A 92 10.99 6.97 -4.22
N GLY A 93 10.44 6.33 -3.19
CA GLY A 93 9.13 5.70 -3.24
C GLY A 93 8.01 6.70 -3.52
N GLY A 94 8.01 7.84 -2.85
CA GLY A 94 7.02 8.90 -3.04
C GLY A 94 7.09 9.52 -4.43
N VAL A 95 8.29 9.84 -4.93
CA VAL A 95 8.48 10.34 -6.31
C VAL A 95 8.01 9.30 -7.33
N PHE A 96 8.33 8.03 -7.12
CA PHE A 96 7.88 6.95 -7.98
C PHE A 96 6.34 6.87 -8.02
N LEU A 97 5.68 6.93 -6.86
CA LEU A 97 4.22 6.88 -6.76
C LEU A 97 3.56 8.07 -7.44
N LEU A 98 4.08 9.28 -7.25
CA LEU A 98 3.57 10.48 -7.92
C LEU A 98 3.66 10.35 -9.44
N ALA A 99 4.83 9.98 -9.96
CA ALA A 99 5.07 9.84 -11.39
C ALA A 99 4.19 8.74 -11.99
N LYS A 100 4.15 7.56 -11.36
CA LYS A 100 3.40 6.41 -11.86
C LYS A 100 1.89 6.65 -11.79
N SER A 101 1.39 7.14 -10.66
CA SER A 101 -0.05 7.33 -10.46
C SER A 101 -0.59 8.44 -11.36
N SER A 102 0.15 9.55 -11.50
CA SER A 102 -0.23 10.65 -12.42
C SER A 102 -0.27 10.16 -13.87
N SER A 103 0.75 9.42 -14.32
CA SER A 103 0.76 8.83 -15.67
C SER A 103 -0.41 7.87 -15.89
N GLU A 104 -0.78 7.09 -14.87
CA GLU A 104 -1.88 6.14 -14.96
C GLU A 104 -3.25 6.82 -15.00
N ILE A 105 -3.44 7.92 -14.26
CA ILE A 105 -4.65 8.74 -14.33
C ILE A 105 -4.83 9.26 -15.76
N VAL A 106 -3.79 9.92 -16.31
CA VAL A 106 -3.80 10.46 -17.67
C VAL A 106 -4.16 9.38 -18.70
N LYS A 107 -3.53 8.20 -18.62
CA LYS A 107 -3.86 7.07 -19.52
C LYS A 107 -5.31 6.63 -19.43
N LYS A 108 -5.89 6.61 -18.22
CA LYS A 108 -7.28 6.19 -17.99
C LYS A 108 -8.30 7.25 -18.40
N THR A 109 -7.99 8.53 -18.27
CA THR A 109 -8.89 9.64 -18.61
C THR A 109 -8.80 10.04 -20.09
N GLU A 110 -7.60 10.09 -20.67
CA GLU A 110 -7.37 10.52 -22.06
C GLU A 110 -7.44 9.36 -23.06
N GLY A 111 -7.41 8.10 -22.58
CA GLY A 111 -7.37 6.87 -23.38
C GLY A 111 -8.57 6.58 -24.29
N LYS A 112 -9.52 7.52 -24.47
CA LYS A 112 -10.57 7.44 -25.50
C LYS A 112 -10.16 8.07 -26.85
N GLY A 113 -8.93 8.60 -26.97
CA GLY A 113 -8.57 9.48 -28.09
C GLY A 113 -7.66 8.96 -29.20
N HIS A 114 -6.71 8.02 -28.98
CA HIS A 114 -5.70 7.70 -29.99
C HIS A 114 -5.54 6.19 -30.22
N GLY A 115 -5.61 5.83 -31.51
CA GLY A 115 -5.72 4.46 -32.02
C GLY A 115 -4.67 3.48 -31.51
N ASP A 116 -5.17 2.27 -31.33
CA ASP A 116 -4.51 0.97 -31.42
C ASP A 116 -3.00 1.01 -31.74
N ARG A 117 -2.18 1.25 -30.72
CA ARG A 117 -0.85 0.63 -30.67
C ARG A 117 -1.01 -0.57 -29.78
N SER A 118 -0.80 -1.77 -30.32
CA SER A 118 -0.82 -3.03 -29.59
C SER A 118 -0.26 -2.82 -28.18
N LYS A 119 -1.12 -2.88 -27.16
CA LYS A 119 -0.67 -2.80 -25.76
C LYS A 119 0.29 -3.96 -25.57
N LYS A 120 1.59 -3.68 -25.59
CA LYS A 120 2.61 -4.69 -25.29
C LYS A 120 2.41 -5.01 -23.81
N HIS A 121 1.72 -6.13 -23.54
CA HIS A 121 1.47 -6.57 -22.18
C HIS A 121 2.81 -6.62 -21.44
N LYS A 122 2.82 -6.13 -20.20
CA LYS A 122 4.02 -6.19 -19.38
C LYS A 122 4.36 -7.66 -19.11
N SER A 123 5.64 -7.93 -18.90
CA SER A 123 6.08 -9.23 -18.39
C SER A 123 5.55 -9.42 -16.97
N LEU A 124 5.01 -10.61 -16.68
CA LEU A 124 4.60 -11.02 -15.33
C LEU A 124 5.72 -10.81 -14.32
N LEU A 125 6.96 -11.15 -14.66
CA LEU A 125 8.12 -10.95 -13.79
C LEU A 125 8.34 -9.47 -13.48
N GLY A 126 8.20 -8.60 -14.48
CA GLY A 126 8.34 -7.16 -14.31
C GLY A 126 7.27 -6.58 -13.39
N VAL A 127 6.03 -7.07 -13.48
CA VAL A 127 4.95 -6.67 -12.58
C VAL A 127 5.19 -7.16 -11.16
N ILE A 128 5.65 -8.40 -10.97
CA ILE A 128 5.96 -8.93 -9.63
C ILE A 128 7.11 -8.14 -8.97
N ILE A 129 8.18 -7.83 -9.71
CA ILE A 129 9.28 -7.01 -9.20
C ILE A 129 8.76 -5.62 -8.82
N GLN A 130 7.90 -5.01 -9.66
CA GLN A 130 7.32 -3.70 -9.37
C GLN A 130 6.46 -3.72 -8.11
N ILE A 131 5.63 -4.76 -7.93
CA ILE A 131 4.83 -4.97 -6.71
C ILE A 131 5.76 -5.06 -5.50
N GLY A 132 6.79 -5.91 -5.56
CA GLY A 132 7.72 -6.12 -4.46
C GLY A 132 8.47 -4.86 -4.04
N LEU A 133 8.98 -4.08 -5.01
CA LEU A 133 9.66 -2.82 -4.72
C LEU A 133 8.77 -1.81 -4.00
N LEU A 134 7.49 -1.77 -4.35
CA LEU A 134 6.56 -0.81 -3.76
C LEU A 134 6.02 -1.28 -2.42
N ASP A 135 5.84 -2.60 -2.28
CA ASP A 135 5.57 -3.20 -0.99
C ASP A 135 6.70 -2.91 0.00
N ILE A 136 7.97 -2.94 -0.41
CA ILE A 136 9.08 -2.57 0.47
C ILE A 136 8.95 -1.13 0.96
N VAL A 137 8.65 -0.18 0.06
CA VAL A 137 8.48 1.23 0.41
C VAL A 137 7.33 1.42 1.43
N PHE A 138 6.15 0.85 1.15
CA PHE A 138 4.99 0.97 2.03
C PHE A 138 5.17 0.22 3.35
N SER A 139 5.77 -0.96 3.28
CA SER A 139 6.02 -1.80 4.44
C SER A 139 7.04 -1.16 5.39
N PHE A 140 8.02 -0.40 4.89
CA PHE A 140 8.99 0.28 5.73
C PHE A 140 8.32 1.24 6.74
N ASP A 141 7.39 2.08 6.27
CA ASP A 141 6.69 3.04 7.12
C ASP A 141 5.67 2.36 8.05
N SER A 142 4.91 1.38 7.54
CA SER A 142 3.96 0.63 8.37
C SER A 142 4.64 -0.19 9.47
N VAL A 143 5.80 -0.80 9.21
CA VAL A 143 6.58 -1.54 10.21
C VAL A 143 7.12 -0.59 11.28
N LEU A 144 7.65 0.58 10.90
CA LEU A 144 8.10 1.58 11.88
C LEU A 144 6.95 2.08 12.76
N THR A 145 5.78 2.29 12.17
CA THR A 145 4.56 2.65 12.92
C THR A 145 4.20 1.56 13.91
N ALA A 146 4.26 0.28 13.51
CA ALA A 146 3.95 -0.85 14.38
C ALA A 146 4.90 -0.96 15.58
N ILE A 147 6.20 -0.70 15.38
CA ILE A 147 7.21 -0.64 16.46
C ILE A 147 6.87 0.45 17.47
N GLY A 148 6.38 1.60 17.01
CA GLY A 148 5.94 2.69 17.89
C GLY A 148 4.76 2.31 18.80
N MET A 149 4.02 1.24 18.47
CA MET A 149 2.82 0.82 19.20
C MET A 149 3.04 -0.38 20.13
N THR A 150 3.88 -1.34 19.76
CA THR A 150 4.19 -2.49 20.60
C THR A 150 5.66 -2.87 20.48
N HIS A 151 6.23 -3.33 21.59
CA HIS A 151 7.62 -3.82 21.63
C HIS A 151 7.67 -5.35 21.41
N GLU A 152 6.50 -6.00 21.33
CA GLU A 152 6.38 -7.45 21.22
C GLU A 152 6.36 -7.89 19.75
N LEU A 153 7.53 -8.32 19.25
CA LEU A 153 7.71 -8.78 17.88
C LEU A 153 6.74 -9.90 17.49
N VAL A 154 6.43 -10.80 18.43
CA VAL A 154 5.46 -11.89 18.20
C VAL A 154 4.06 -11.33 17.91
N ILE A 155 3.63 -10.28 18.61
CA ILE A 155 2.32 -9.64 18.36
C ILE A 155 2.31 -9.01 16.97
N MET A 156 3.38 -8.31 16.58
CA MET A 156 3.49 -7.69 15.26
C MET A 156 3.42 -8.73 14.13
N ILE A 157 4.20 -9.81 14.22
CA ILE A 157 4.19 -10.87 13.20
C ILE A 157 2.81 -11.53 13.12
N VAL A 158 2.19 -11.86 14.26
CA VAL A 158 0.86 -12.48 14.27
C VAL A 158 -0.20 -11.53 13.69
N ALA A 159 -0.16 -10.23 14.02
CA ALA A 159 -1.05 -9.22 13.45
C ALA A 159 -0.92 -9.14 11.92
N VAL A 160 0.31 -9.08 11.40
CA VAL A 160 0.58 -9.03 9.96
C VAL A 160 0.09 -10.30 9.26
N ILE A 161 0.32 -11.48 9.85
CA ILE A 161 -0.15 -12.75 9.29
C ILE A 161 -1.69 -12.80 9.26
N ILE A 162 -2.35 -12.44 10.36
CA ILE A 162 -3.83 -12.41 10.43
C ILE A 162 -4.40 -11.43 9.41
N SER A 163 -3.87 -10.19 9.38
CA SER A 163 -4.26 -9.17 8.40
C SER A 163 -4.09 -9.69 6.97
N MET A 164 -2.95 -10.30 6.66
CA MET A 164 -2.68 -10.83 5.31
C MET A 164 -3.61 -11.98 4.93
N VAL A 165 -3.95 -12.88 5.86
CA VAL A 165 -4.92 -13.95 5.59
C VAL A 165 -6.30 -13.36 5.25
N ILE A 166 -6.76 -12.37 6.02
CA ILE A 166 -7.99 -11.64 5.74
C ILE A 166 -7.91 -11.00 4.36
N MET A 167 -6.82 -10.28 4.08
CA MET A 167 -6.58 -9.65 2.78
C MET A 167 -6.60 -10.66 1.63
N LEU A 168 -5.98 -11.83 1.76
CA LEU A 168 -5.97 -12.87 0.72
C LEU A 168 -7.38 -13.39 0.42
N VAL A 169 -8.21 -13.56 1.45
CA VAL A 169 -9.62 -13.99 1.30
C VAL A 169 -10.42 -12.94 0.53
N PHE A 170 -10.24 -11.66 0.84
CA PHE A 170 -11.00 -10.56 0.23
C PHE A 170 -10.37 -10.00 -1.05
N ALA A 171 -9.09 -10.29 -1.34
CA ALA A 171 -8.32 -9.66 -2.41
C ALA A 171 -9.00 -9.80 -3.77
N ARG A 172 -9.51 -11.00 -4.08
CA ARG A 172 -10.22 -11.24 -5.33
C ARG A 172 -11.47 -10.37 -5.46
N GLN A 173 -12.27 -10.30 -4.40
CA GLN A 173 -13.52 -9.54 -4.39
C GLN A 173 -13.25 -8.03 -4.51
N ILE A 174 -12.27 -7.53 -3.75
CA ILE A 174 -11.85 -6.13 -3.79
C ILE A 174 -11.34 -5.78 -5.19
N ALA A 175 -10.48 -6.62 -5.77
CA ALA A 175 -9.92 -6.39 -7.10
C ALA A 175 -11.01 -6.38 -8.19
N GLU A 176 -11.90 -7.38 -8.19
CA GLU A 176 -13.01 -7.43 -9.15
C GLU A 176 -13.96 -6.23 -9.01
N PHE A 177 -14.19 -5.75 -7.77
CA PHE A 177 -15.01 -4.57 -7.52
C PHE A 177 -14.37 -3.28 -8.05
N ILE A 178 -13.07 -3.08 -7.80
CA ILE A 178 -12.31 -1.93 -8.34
C ILE A 178 -12.27 -1.98 -9.87
N GLU A 179 -12.09 -3.17 -10.45
CA GLU A 179 -11.99 -3.35 -11.90
C GLU A 179 -13.30 -2.96 -12.62
N ARG A 180 -14.45 -3.22 -12.00
CA ARG A 180 -15.77 -2.87 -12.54
C ARG A 180 -16.07 -1.37 -12.56
N HIS A 181 -15.47 -0.58 -11.66
CA HIS A 181 -15.79 0.84 -11.51
C HIS A 181 -14.58 1.73 -11.77
N MET A 182 -14.58 2.41 -12.92
CA MET A 182 -13.52 3.36 -13.30
C MET A 182 -13.31 4.45 -12.23
N SER A 183 -14.38 4.93 -11.61
CA SER A 183 -14.30 5.94 -10.55
C SER A 183 -13.53 5.46 -9.32
N LEU A 184 -13.64 4.17 -8.94
CA LEU A 184 -12.84 3.58 -7.87
C LEU A 184 -11.36 3.46 -8.26
N GLN A 185 -11.06 3.19 -9.54
CA GLN A 185 -9.68 3.16 -10.03
C GLN A 185 -9.04 4.54 -9.99
N ILE A 186 -9.77 5.59 -10.38
CA ILE A 186 -9.28 6.97 -10.29
C ILE A 186 -9.13 7.38 -8.83
N LEU A 187 -10.08 7.04 -7.96
CA LEU A 187 -9.98 7.28 -6.52
C LEU A 187 -8.74 6.62 -5.91
N ALA A 188 -8.49 5.36 -6.27
CA ALA A 188 -7.31 4.61 -5.87
C ALA A 188 -6.01 5.29 -6.33
N LEU A 189 -5.93 5.72 -7.59
CA LEU A 189 -4.75 6.43 -8.11
C LEU A 189 -4.55 7.79 -7.45
N ALA A 190 -5.62 8.53 -7.16
CA ALA A 190 -5.56 9.77 -6.42
C ALA A 190 -5.08 9.55 -4.98
N PHE A 191 -5.49 8.44 -4.35
CA PHE A 191 -4.96 8.04 -3.06
C PHE A 191 -3.46 7.73 -3.12
N LEU A 192 -2.98 7.04 -4.16
CA LEU A 192 -1.53 6.81 -4.34
C LEU A 192 -0.74 8.12 -4.51
N ILE A 193 -1.31 9.13 -5.16
CA ILE A 193 -0.71 10.47 -5.24
C ILE A 193 -0.63 11.11 -3.85
N MET A 194 -1.69 10.99 -3.05
CA MET A 194 -1.72 11.48 -1.68
C MET A 194 -0.66 10.79 -0.82
N ILE A 195 -0.57 9.46 -0.84
CA ILE A 195 0.47 8.72 -0.12
C ILE A 195 1.86 9.12 -0.64
N GLY A 196 2.06 9.20 -1.95
CA GLY A 196 3.34 9.62 -2.52
C GLY A 196 3.80 11.00 -2.02
N THR A 197 2.85 11.94 -1.89
CA THR A 197 3.11 13.26 -1.27
C THR A 197 3.46 13.12 0.22
N VAL A 198 2.75 12.28 0.97
CA VAL A 198 3.03 12.02 2.40
C VAL A 198 4.42 11.43 2.58
N LEU A 199 4.83 10.46 1.75
CA LEU A 199 6.17 9.86 1.85
C LEU A 199 7.28 10.88 1.57
N ILE A 200 7.08 11.78 0.60
CA ILE A 200 8.02 12.88 0.34
C ILE A 200 8.07 13.84 1.54
N ALA A 201 6.92 14.19 2.14
CA ALA A 201 6.89 15.02 3.32
C ALA A 201 7.61 14.36 4.51
N GLU A 202 7.35 13.08 4.75
CA GLU A 202 7.98 12.31 5.83
C GLU A 202 9.48 12.14 5.62
N SER A 203 9.95 12.00 4.37
CA SER A 203 11.38 12.01 4.04
C SER A 203 12.07 13.34 4.34
N ALA A 204 11.30 14.44 4.39
CA ALA A 204 11.76 15.76 4.78
C ALA A 204 11.52 16.06 6.27
N HIS A 205 11.25 15.02 7.08
CA HIS A 205 10.94 15.12 8.51
C HIS A 205 9.66 15.94 8.82
N ILE A 206 8.75 16.05 7.85
CA ILE A 206 7.43 16.64 8.02
C ILE A 206 6.42 15.51 8.25
N GLU A 207 6.10 15.27 9.51
CA GLU A 207 5.12 14.24 9.88
C GLU A 207 3.69 14.72 9.62
N ILE A 208 2.95 13.92 8.85
CA ILE A 208 1.52 14.14 8.62
C ILE A 208 0.74 13.13 9.46
N PRO A 209 -0.15 13.58 10.37
CA PRO A 209 -0.90 12.64 11.18
C PRO A 209 -1.77 11.73 10.32
N LYS A 210 -1.48 10.43 10.35
CA LYS A 210 -2.15 9.39 9.55
C LYS A 210 -3.69 9.40 9.67
N PRO A 211 -4.32 9.73 10.83
CA PRO A 211 -5.77 9.83 10.91
C PRO A 211 -6.40 10.80 9.88
N TYR A 212 -5.74 11.90 9.52
CA TYR A 212 -6.26 12.81 8.50
C TYR A 212 -6.29 12.17 7.11
N ILE A 213 -5.28 11.37 6.78
CA ILE A 213 -5.21 10.61 5.53
C ILE A 213 -6.34 9.58 5.49
N TYR A 214 -6.50 8.78 6.54
CA TYR A 214 -7.53 7.74 6.59
C TYR A 214 -8.95 8.30 6.58
N CYS A 215 -9.21 9.39 7.31
CA CYS A 215 -10.49 10.07 7.27
C CYS A 215 -10.81 10.61 5.86
N SER A 216 -9.82 11.18 5.18
CA SER A 216 -9.99 11.71 3.81
C SER A 216 -10.33 10.60 2.82
N VAL A 217 -9.61 9.47 2.88
CA VAL A 217 -9.84 8.31 2.03
C VAL A 217 -11.17 7.65 2.33
N GLY A 218 -11.49 7.46 3.61
CA GLY A 218 -12.77 6.89 4.05
C GLY A 218 -13.96 7.74 3.61
N PHE A 219 -13.86 9.05 3.75
CA PHE A 219 -14.88 9.99 3.25
C PHE A 219 -15.05 9.89 1.73
N ALA A 220 -13.95 9.94 0.96
CA ALA A 220 -13.98 9.87 -0.48
C ALA A 220 -14.55 8.52 -0.98
N LEU A 221 -14.17 7.42 -0.34
CA LEU A 221 -14.72 6.09 -0.62
C LEU A 221 -16.22 6.03 -0.32
N MET A 222 -16.65 6.56 0.83
CA MET A 222 -18.08 6.62 1.19
C MET A 222 -18.88 7.38 0.13
N VAL A 223 -18.42 8.57 -0.26
CA VAL A 223 -19.05 9.37 -1.32
C VAL A 223 -19.09 8.59 -2.64
N GLN A 224 -18.00 7.91 -2.99
CA GLN A 224 -17.92 7.13 -4.23
C GLN A 224 -18.86 5.92 -4.23
N LEU A 225 -19.01 5.23 -3.10
CA LEU A 225 -19.95 4.12 -2.94
C LEU A 225 -21.40 4.60 -3.04
N LEU A 226 -21.74 5.74 -2.43
CA LEU A 226 -23.05 6.36 -2.55
C LEU A 226 -23.35 6.76 -4.01
N SER A 227 -22.35 7.32 -4.71
CA SER A 227 -22.46 7.69 -6.12
C SER A 227 -22.71 6.47 -7.03
N ILE A 228 -21.99 5.37 -6.82
CA ILE A 228 -22.21 4.11 -7.55
C ILE A 228 -23.63 3.59 -7.30
N ARG A 229 -24.06 3.52 -6.04
CA ARG A 229 -25.39 3.06 -5.65
C ARG A 229 -26.51 3.92 -6.25
N ALA A 230 -26.33 5.24 -6.29
CA ALA A 230 -27.29 6.16 -6.92
C ALA A 230 -27.36 5.95 -8.44
N SER A 231 -26.22 5.75 -9.10
CA SER A 231 -26.17 5.50 -10.54
C SER A 231 -26.82 4.17 -10.94
N GLU A 232 -26.73 3.13 -10.10
CA GLU A 232 -27.40 1.84 -10.34
C GLU A 232 -28.92 1.93 -10.21
N ARG A 233 -29.43 2.84 -9.38
CA ARG A 233 -30.87 3.07 -9.19
C ARG A 233 -31.52 3.88 -10.32
N ASN A 234 -30.71 4.62 -11.09
CA ASN A 234 -31.15 5.42 -12.23
C ASN A 234 -31.04 4.67 -13.58
N LYS A 235 -30.64 3.39 -13.58
CA LYS A 235 -30.70 2.49 -14.75
C LYS A 235 -31.91 1.57 -14.62
#